data_AF-A0A6A7BNP6-F1
#
_entry.id   AF-A0A6A7BNP6-F1
#
_cell.length_a   1.000
_cell.length_b   1.000
_cell.length_c   1.000
_cell.angle_alpha   90.00
_cell.angle_beta   90.00
_cell.angle_gamma   90.00
#
_symmetry.space_group_name_H-M   'P 1'
#
loop_
_entity.id
_entity.type
_entity.pdbx_description
1 polymer ?
#
loop_
_entity_poly.entity_id
_entity_poly.type
_entity_poly.pdbx_seq_one_letter_code
_entity_poly.pdbx_strand_id
1 'polypeptide(L)'
;MSSTALPITPARFAAALTDLPISSLYAKHAELSNQLSHLSSSNKQLEDFARDNDDRDCYEALLENREVMKRFEERRELIRKE
;
A
#
# COMPACT_ATOMS: atom_id res chain seq x y z
N MET A 1 -10.96 12.18 -2.32
CA MET A 1 -10.30 11.00 -2.92
C MET A 1 -10.86 10.82 -4.32
N SER A 2 -10.03 10.83 -5.37
CA SER A 2 -10.52 10.81 -6.76
C SER A 2 -10.80 9.38 -7.20
N SER A 3 -12.08 9.03 -7.37
CA SER A 3 -12.55 7.73 -7.89
C SER A 3 -12.17 7.48 -9.36
N THR A 4 -11.52 8.44 -10.01
CA THR A 4 -11.12 8.37 -11.43
C THR A 4 -9.62 8.12 -11.63
N ALA A 5 -8.83 8.09 -10.56
CA ALA A 5 -7.39 7.84 -10.65
C ALA A 5 -7.12 6.35 -10.88
N LEU A 6 -6.62 6.00 -12.07
CA LEU A 6 -6.18 4.63 -12.36
C LEU A 6 -4.95 4.28 -11.49
N PRO A 7 -4.95 3.10 -10.84
CA PRO A 7 -3.77 2.63 -10.12
C PRO A 7 -2.56 2.52 -11.06
N ILE A 8 -1.39 3.00 -10.62
CA ILE A 8 -0.12 2.80 -11.33
C ILE A 8 0.19 1.30 -11.37
N THR A 9 0.39 0.77 -12.58
CA THR A 9 0.73 -0.64 -12.78
C THR A 9 2.15 -0.94 -12.28
N PRO A 10 2.42 -2.19 -11.84
CA PRO A 10 3.76 -2.59 -11.38
C PRO A 10 4.84 -2.36 -12.45
N ALA A 11 4.53 -2.66 -13.73
CA ALA A 11 5.45 -2.44 -14.85
C ALA A 11 5.82 -0.96 -15.05
N ARG A 12 4.83 -0.05 -14.97
CA ARG A 12 5.10 1.40 -15.07
C ARG A 12 5.89 1.91 -13.86
N PHE A 13 5.66 1.33 -12.68
CA PHE A 13 6.42 1.67 -11.49
C PHE A 13 7.89 1.24 -11.64
N ALA A 14 8.14 -0.02 -12.02
CA ALA A 14 9.49 -0.55 -12.22
C ALA A 14 10.28 0.24 -13.27
N ALA A 15 9.66 0.56 -14.41
CA ALA A 15 10.31 1.36 -15.46
C ALA A 15 10.73 2.76 -14.99
N ALA A 16 10.09 3.32 -13.96
CA ALA A 16 10.47 4.61 -13.42
C ALA A 16 11.62 4.51 -12.38
N LEU A 17 11.90 3.32 -11.84
CA LEU A 17 12.96 3.14 -10.84
C LEU A 17 14.36 3.28 -11.44
N THR A 18 14.54 2.84 -12.70
CA THR A 18 15.83 2.84 -13.41
C THR A 18 16.44 4.22 -13.59
N ASP A 19 15.61 5.26 -13.57
CA ASP A 19 16.04 6.66 -13.77
C ASP A 19 16.33 7.38 -12.45
N LEU A 20 16.14 6.72 -11.30
CA LEU A 20 16.27 7.34 -9.98
C LEU A 20 17.66 7.15 -9.36
N PRO A 21 18.17 8.16 -8.64
CA PRO A 21 19.37 7.97 -7.83
C PRO A 21 19.06 7.03 -6.65
N ILE A 22 20.09 6.30 -6.20
CA ILE A 22 19.98 5.31 -5.12
C ILE A 22 19.37 5.87 -3.82
N SER A 23 19.63 7.15 -3.50
CA SER A 23 19.03 7.81 -2.34
C SER A 23 17.51 7.92 -2.45
N SER A 24 16.98 8.16 -3.66
CA SER A 24 15.54 8.18 -3.93
C SER A 24 14.92 6.79 -3.82
N LEU A 25 15.64 5.73 -4.22
CA LEU A 25 15.18 4.34 -4.04
C LEU A 25 15.03 4.00 -2.55
N TYR A 26 16.05 4.31 -1.73
CA TYR A 26 15.97 4.11 -0.28
C TYR A 26 14.84 4.94 0.36
N ALA A 27 14.69 6.21 -0.02
CA ALA A 27 13.63 7.05 0.48
C ALA A 27 12.24 6.47 0.14
N LYS A 28 12.05 6.00 -1.10
CA LYS A 28 10.79 5.39 -1.52
C LYS A 28 10.52 4.06 -0.82
N HIS A 29 11.54 3.24 -0.60
CA HIS A 29 11.41 2.00 0.17
C HIS A 29 11.00 2.28 1.62
N ALA A 30 11.62 3.27 2.27
CA ALA A 30 11.27 3.70 3.62
C ALA A 30 9.83 4.23 3.69
N GLU A 31 9.42 5.04 2.71
CA GLU A 31 8.05 5.55 2.63
C GLU A 31 7.02 4.41 2.52
N LEU A 32 7.23 3.44 1.62
CA LEU A 32 6.33 2.28 1.47
C LEU A 32 6.29 1.43 2.73
N SER A 33 7.43 1.26 3.40
CA SER A 33 7.51 0.50 4.66
C SER A 33 6.71 1.18 5.78
N ASN A 34 6.79 2.51 5.88
CA ASN A 34 6.00 3.28 6.82
C ASN A 34 4.50 3.20 6.49
N GLN A 35 4.12 3.35 5.21
CA GLN A 35 2.73 3.22 4.77
C GLN A 35 2.14 1.85 5.10
N LEU A 36 2.89 0.76 4.86
CA LEU A 36 2.48 -0.59 5.24
C LEU A 36 2.29 -0.74 6.75
N SER A 37 3.22 -0.23 7.54
CA SER A 37 3.14 -0.26 9.01
C SER A 37 1.91 0.48 9.54
N HIS A 38 1.66 1.68 9.04
CA HIS A 38 0.48 2.47 9.40
C HIS A 38 -0.81 1.79 8.97
N LEU A 39 -0.90 1.30 7.72
CA LEU A 39 -2.11 0.66 7.21
C LEU A 39 -2.42 -0.66 7.94
N SER A 40 -1.39 -1.43 8.27
CA SER A 40 -1.53 -2.64 9.10
C SER A 40 -2.12 -2.31 10.47
N SER A 41 -1.59 -1.28 11.14
CA SER A 41 -2.08 -0.83 12.45
C SER A 41 -3.52 -0.31 12.38
N SER A 42 -3.84 0.47 11.33
CA SER A 42 -5.20 0.97 11.08
C SER A 42 -6.19 -0.16 10.79
N ASN A 43 -5.79 -1.16 10.00
CA ASN A 43 -6.64 -2.32 9.70
C ASN A 43 -6.92 -3.15 10.96
N LYS A 44 -5.95 -3.29 11.86
CA LYS A 44 -6.18 -3.98 13.13
C LYS A 44 -7.27 -3.29 13.95
N GLN A 45 -7.19 -1.95 14.08
CA GLN A 45 -8.20 -1.17 14.80
C GLN A 45 -9.57 -1.24 14.12
N LEU A 46 -9.61 -1.20 12.78
CA LEU A 46 -10.85 -1.30 12.01
C LEU A 46 -11.47 -2.70 12.10
N GLU A 47 -10.67 -3.76 12.18
CA GLU A 47 -11.15 -5.12 12.38
C GLU A 47 -11.81 -5.30 13.75
N ASP A 48 -11.20 -4.76 14.80
CA ASP A 48 -11.78 -4.77 16.14
C ASP A 48 -13.12 -4.01 16.15
N PHE A 49 -13.16 -2.81 15.56
CA PHE A 49 -14.38 -2.02 15.44
C PHE A 49 -15.48 -2.73 14.64
N ALA A 50 -15.14 -3.28 13.46
CA ALA A 50 -16.11 -3.94 12.59
C ALA A 50 -16.75 -5.15 13.28
N ARG A 51 -15.94 -5.92 14.02
CA ARG A 51 -16.38 -7.08 14.79
C ARG A 51 -17.31 -6.69 15.93
N ASP A 52 -16.97 -5.64 16.67
CA ASP A 52 -17.76 -5.19 17.83
C ASP A 52 -19.13 -4.60 17.43
N ASN A 53 -19.22 -4.08 16.20
CA ASN A 53 -20.43 -3.39 15.71
C ASN A 53 -21.19 -4.17 14.62
N ASP A 54 -20.73 -5.37 14.23
CA ASP A 54 -21.24 -6.13 13.07
C ASP A 54 -21.34 -5.28 11.79
N ASP A 55 -20.34 -4.41 11.59
CA ASP A 55 -20.34 -3.39 10.53
C ASP A 55 -19.74 -3.95 9.23
N ARG A 56 -20.62 -4.24 8.27
CA ARG A 56 -20.26 -4.81 6.96
C ARG A 56 -19.46 -3.86 6.08
N ASP A 57 -19.74 -2.56 6.14
CA ASP A 57 -19.02 -1.57 5.34
C ASP A 57 -17.56 -1.48 5.81
N CYS A 58 -17.35 -1.57 7.14
CA CYS A 58 -16.01 -1.66 7.70
C CYS A 58 -15.28 -2.96 7.30
N TYR A 59 -16.00 -4.08 7.18
CA TYR A 59 -15.42 -5.33 6.64
C TYR A 59 -15.01 -5.21 5.18
N GLU A 60 -15.82 -4.56 4.34
CA GLU A 60 -15.47 -4.31 2.94
C GLU A 60 -14.24 -3.40 2.83
N ALA A 61 -14.18 -2.32 3.63
CA ALA A 61 -13.01 -1.44 3.68
C ALA A 61 -11.72 -2.18 4.09
N LEU A 62 -11.79 -3.15 5.00
CA LEU A 62 -10.65 -4.00 5.35
C LEU A 62 -10.15 -4.82 4.15
N LEU A 63 -11.06 -5.37 3.35
CA LEU A 63 -10.69 -6.13 2.14
C LEU A 63 -10.03 -5.23 1.10
N GLU A 64 -10.56 -4.03 0.88
CA GLU A 64 -9.95 -3.05 -0.02
C GLU A 64 -8.55 -2.62 0.46
N ASN A 65 -8.40 -2.36 1.75
CA ASN A 65 -7.10 -1.99 2.32
C ASN A 65 -6.07 -3.12 2.17
N ARG A 66 -6.47 -4.38 2.29
CA ARG A 66 -5.58 -5.54 2.05
C ARG A 66 -5.09 -5.58 0.61
N GLU A 67 -5.91 -5.23 -0.37
CA GLU A 67 -5.48 -5.12 -1.77
C GLU A 67 -4.51 -3.95 -1.98
N VAL A 68 -4.70 -2.83 -1.28
CA VAL A 68 -3.72 -1.72 -1.28
C VAL A 68 -2.39 -2.16 -0.68
N MET A 69 -2.40 -2.90 0.44
CA MET A 69 -1.19 -3.43 1.06
C MET A 69 -0.41 -4.34 0.11
N LYS A 70 -1.08 -5.28 -0.59
CA LYS A 70 -0.43 -6.14 -1.59
C LYS A 70 0.29 -5.34 -2.67
N ARG A 71 -0.33 -4.26 -3.17
CA ARG A 71 0.28 -3.37 -4.18
C ARG A 71 1.49 -2.62 -3.62
N PHE A 72 1.47 -2.21 -2.36
CA PHE A 72 2.61 -1.57 -1.71
C PHE A 72 3.76 -2.56 -1.48
N GLU A 73 3.46 -3.79 -1.07
CA GLU A 73 4.45 -4.87 -0.96
C GLU A 73 5.09 -5.17 -2.31
N GLU A 74 4.30 -5.34 -3.37
CA GLU A 74 4.81 -5.58 -4.73
C GLU A 74 5.77 -4.45 -5.16
N ARG A 75 5.39 -3.19 -4.96
CA ARG A 75 6.25 -2.03 -5.26
C ARG A 75 7.52 -2.01 -4.42
N ARG A 76 7.44 -2.36 -3.13
CA ARG A 76 8.60 -2.43 -2.24
C ARG A 76 9.58 -3.50 -2.72
N GLU A 77 9.08 -4.66 -3.14
CA GLU A 77 9.91 -5.73 -3.70
C GLU A 77 10.54 -5.36 -5.04
N LEU A 78 9.85 -4.56 -5.87
CA LEU A 78 10.43 -4.01 -7.10
C LEU A 78 11.61 -3.08 -6.80
N ILE A 79 11.49 -2.18 -5.82
CA ILE A 79 12.61 -1.32 -5.39
C ILE A 79 13.79 -2.15 -4.89
N ARG A 80 13.51 -3.26 -4.19
CA ARG A 80 14.56 -4.13 -3.65
C ARG A 80 15.35 -4.90 -4.72
N LYS A 81 14.82 -4.98 -5.94
CA LYS A 81 15.41 -5.66 -7.09
C LYS A 81 16.16 -4.72 -8.03
N GLU A 82 15.94 -3.42 -7.91
CA GLU A 82 16.66 -2.34 -8.59
C GLU A 82 17.99 -2.06 -7.88
#